data_AF-A0A2C6DSQ8-F1
#
_entry.id   AF-A0A2C6DSQ8-F1
#
_cell.length_a   1.000
_cell.length_b   1.000
_cell.length_c   1.000
_cell.angle_alpha   90.00
_cell.angle_beta   90.00
_cell.angle_gamma   90.00
#
_symmetry.space_group_name_H-M   'P 1'
#
loop_
_entity.id
_entity.type
_entity.pdbx_description
1 polymer ?
#
loop_
_entity_poly.entity_id
_entity_poly.type
_entity_poly.pdbx_seq_one_letter_code
_entity_poly.pdbx_strand_id
1 'polypeptide(L)'
;MLTAVTPTDNLCQVLTCLPEKFIVDLANGIDVVRDHTRTQQSQQFLDRIWMGFTGTNAKRQQAINASLADGVESSLRWLTELSGSLAKSNYAIVQVNDRMNQLMHNTAQVAHYAVDTRQLLAQFTVQTNARFSEISQAIQNIDLMQHGRIQFDQVFARWQAGRYQPFSLSGRCYAVLEELRWGVFGDLLRNSDTRQYTGFLNELRDRASCQMALDAQVTPLSRVSHQQWLAVPDTHFSDGLAYQGDWSTADYHPVVFATTQTQEAIPSGMPLICHAERLTGALIEEVFGGIA
;
A
#
# COMPACT_ATOMS: atom_id res chain seq x y z
N MET A 1 -27.94 -1.58 11.49
CA MET A 1 -26.95 -0.51 11.75
C MET A 1 -25.58 -1.16 11.72
N LEU A 2 -24.90 -1.09 10.57
CA LEU A 2 -23.54 -1.60 10.42
C LEU A 2 -22.60 -0.61 11.12
N THR A 3 -21.93 -1.07 12.16
CA THR A 3 -20.86 -0.32 12.84
C THR A 3 -19.81 0.04 11.81
N ALA A 4 -19.56 1.34 11.64
CA ALA A 4 -18.50 1.87 10.80
C ALA A 4 -17.22 1.07 11.04
N VAL A 5 -16.59 0.59 9.96
CA VAL A 5 -15.25 0.02 9.99
C VAL A 5 -14.33 1.16 10.42
N THR A 6 -14.11 1.31 11.72
CA THR A 6 -13.16 2.29 12.23
C THR A 6 -11.78 1.64 12.22
N PRO A 7 -10.79 2.21 11.50
CA PRO A 7 -9.40 1.74 11.51
C PRO A 7 -8.71 2.12 12.83
N THR A 8 -9.33 1.75 13.95
CA THR A 8 -8.82 1.95 15.32
C THR A 8 -7.85 0.86 15.74
N ASP A 9 -7.43 0.00 14.82
CA ASP A 9 -6.40 -1.01 15.08
C ASP A 9 -5.02 -0.33 15.13
N ASN A 10 -4.23 -0.71 16.14
CA ASN A 10 -2.86 -0.26 16.39
C ASN A 10 -1.98 -0.33 15.13
N LEU A 11 -2.27 -1.29 14.24
CA LEU A 11 -1.60 -1.45 12.95
C LEU A 11 -1.79 -0.27 11.99
N CYS A 12 -3.01 0.26 11.82
CA CYS A 12 -3.27 1.43 10.97
C CYS A 12 -2.74 2.73 11.58
N GLN A 13 -2.52 2.75 12.90
CA GLN A 13 -1.80 3.84 13.55
C GLN A 13 -0.30 3.77 13.25
N VAL A 14 0.29 2.58 13.10
CA VAL A 14 1.70 2.49 12.72
C VAL A 14 1.88 2.67 11.21
N LEU A 15 1.12 1.92 10.39
CA LEU A 15 1.16 1.94 8.93
C LEU A 15 -0.02 2.72 8.37
N THR A 16 0.13 4.04 8.24
CA THR A 16 -1.00 4.91 7.88
C THR A 16 -1.48 4.76 6.44
N CYS A 17 -0.72 4.08 5.57
CA CYS A 17 -1.05 3.85 4.16
C CYS A 17 -1.82 2.55 3.89
N LEU A 18 -2.08 1.72 4.91
CA LEU A 18 -2.85 0.49 4.74
C LEU A 18 -4.27 0.70 4.22
N PRO A 19 -5.02 1.75 4.64
CA PRO A 19 -6.34 2.01 4.10
C PRO A 19 -6.32 2.26 2.58
N GLU A 20 -5.32 2.99 2.09
CA GLU A 20 -5.13 3.26 0.67
C GLU A 20 -4.89 1.97 -0.13
N LYS A 21 -3.96 1.12 0.34
CA LYS A 21 -3.70 -0.20 -0.27
C LYS A 21 -4.95 -1.07 -0.28
N PHE A 22 -5.66 -1.14 0.85
CA PHE A 22 -6.85 -1.96 1.01
C PHE A 22 -7.97 -1.61 0.02
N ILE A 23 -8.23 -0.33 -0.21
CA ILE A 23 -9.26 0.08 -1.18
C ILE A 23 -8.85 -0.31 -2.60
N VAL A 24 -7.58 -0.14 -2.97
CA VAL A 24 -7.08 -0.54 -4.29
C VAL A 24 -7.16 -2.05 -4.49
N ASP A 25 -6.75 -2.84 -3.49
CA ASP A 25 -6.83 -4.30 -3.54
C ASP A 25 -8.28 -4.79 -3.61
N LEU A 26 -9.19 -4.17 -2.86
CA LEU A 26 -10.62 -4.45 -2.93
C LEU A 26 -11.18 -4.13 -4.33
N ALA A 27 -10.78 -3.02 -4.94
CA ALA A 27 -11.20 -2.66 -6.30
C ALA A 27 -10.67 -3.66 -7.35
N ASN A 28 -9.43 -4.10 -7.20
CA ASN A 28 -8.82 -5.11 -8.07
C ASN A 28 -9.51 -6.47 -7.94
N GLY A 29 -9.94 -6.83 -6.73
CA GLY A 29 -10.63 -8.08 -6.42
C GLY A 29 -12.03 -8.23 -7.01
N ILE A 30 -12.70 -7.15 -7.45
CA ILE A 30 -14.07 -7.22 -7.99
C ILE A 30 -14.18 -8.14 -9.20
N ASP A 31 -13.20 -8.14 -10.10
CA ASP A 31 -13.21 -9.02 -11.28
C ASP A 31 -13.04 -10.50 -10.90
N VAL A 32 -12.25 -10.80 -9.86
CA VAL A 32 -12.01 -12.19 -9.40
C VAL A 32 -13.30 -12.82 -8.86
N VAL A 33 -14.23 -12.01 -8.38
CA VAL A 33 -15.56 -12.43 -7.90
C VAL A 33 -16.53 -12.73 -9.07
N ARG A 34 -16.24 -12.27 -10.30
CA ARG A 34 -17.13 -12.45 -11.47
C ARG A 34 -17.21 -13.90 -11.95
N ASP A 35 -16.18 -14.71 -11.75
CA ASP A 35 -16.20 -16.15 -12.04
C ASP A 35 -17.03 -16.89 -10.97
N HIS A 36 -18.36 -16.82 -11.09
CA HIS A 36 -19.33 -17.47 -10.21
C HIS A 36 -19.14 -18.99 -10.05
N THR A 37 -18.34 -19.62 -10.91
CA THR A 37 -17.98 -21.04 -10.81
C THR A 37 -16.90 -21.33 -9.76
N ARG A 38 -16.33 -20.29 -9.12
CA ARG A 38 -15.26 -20.45 -8.12
C ARG A 38 -15.41 -19.54 -6.89
N THR A 39 -16.63 -19.49 -6.34
CA THR A 39 -17.02 -18.78 -5.10
C THR A 39 -16.05 -18.98 -3.93
N GLN A 40 -15.37 -20.13 -3.86
CA GLN A 40 -14.40 -20.42 -2.81
C GLN A 40 -13.08 -19.62 -2.94
N GLN A 41 -12.66 -19.27 -4.15
CA GLN A 41 -11.40 -18.53 -4.37
C GLN A 41 -11.54 -17.02 -4.10
N SER A 42 -12.68 -16.45 -4.46
CA SER A 42 -12.99 -15.06 -4.17
C SER A 42 -13.14 -14.81 -2.67
N GLN A 43 -13.76 -15.74 -1.93
CA GLN A 43 -13.81 -15.70 -0.46
C GLN A 43 -12.42 -15.76 0.17
N GLN A 44 -11.55 -16.66 -0.30
CA GLN A 44 -10.16 -16.76 0.20
C GLN A 44 -9.32 -15.51 -0.08
N PHE A 45 -9.59 -14.80 -1.19
CA PHE A 45 -8.91 -13.53 -1.50
C PHE A 45 -9.33 -12.43 -0.53
N LEU A 46 -10.64 -12.27 -0.32
CA LEU A 46 -11.19 -11.23 0.55
C LEU A 46 -10.82 -11.45 2.02
N ASP A 47 -10.87 -12.70 2.46
CA ASP A 47 -10.41 -13.13 3.78
C ASP A 47 -8.93 -12.73 4.00
N ARG A 48 -8.08 -12.91 2.98
CA ARG A 48 -6.65 -12.57 3.05
C ARG A 48 -6.41 -11.06 3.17
N ILE A 49 -7.01 -10.25 2.31
CA ILE A 49 -6.79 -8.78 2.35
C ILE A 49 -7.38 -8.16 3.62
N TRP A 50 -8.49 -8.71 4.13
CA TRP A 50 -9.11 -8.26 5.38
C TRP A 50 -8.29 -8.64 6.62
N MET A 51 -7.75 -9.87 6.65
CA MET A 51 -6.82 -10.29 7.71
C MET A 51 -5.55 -9.42 7.69
N GLY A 52 -5.00 -9.15 6.50
CA GLY A 52 -3.84 -8.27 6.33
C GLY A 52 -4.10 -6.83 6.80
N PHE A 53 -5.30 -6.30 6.54
CA PHE A 53 -5.70 -4.96 6.97
C PHE A 53 -5.93 -4.83 8.48
N THR A 54 -6.56 -5.82 9.11
CA THR A 54 -6.93 -5.77 10.54
C THR A 54 -5.86 -6.36 11.47
N GLY A 55 -4.90 -7.12 10.94
CA GLY A 55 -3.88 -7.80 11.74
C GLY A 55 -4.45 -8.87 12.69
N THR A 56 -5.66 -9.36 12.44
CA THR A 56 -6.31 -10.37 13.29
C THR A 56 -6.59 -11.67 12.55
N ASN A 57 -5.95 -12.75 13.01
CA ASN A 57 -6.40 -14.11 12.73
C ASN A 57 -7.62 -14.44 13.63
N ALA A 58 -8.78 -14.65 13.01
CA ALA A 58 -9.91 -15.47 13.50
C ALA A 58 -11.00 -14.89 14.45
N LYS A 59 -11.35 -13.59 14.51
CA LYS A 59 -12.47 -13.14 15.39
C LYS A 59 -13.61 -12.28 14.82
N ARG A 60 -13.66 -12.03 13.50
CA ARG A 60 -14.85 -11.39 12.86
C ARG A 60 -15.36 -12.13 11.61
N GLN A 61 -15.22 -13.45 11.59
CA GLN A 61 -15.41 -14.28 10.39
C GLN A 61 -16.87 -14.54 9.97
N GLN A 62 -17.88 -14.19 10.76
CA GLN A 62 -19.24 -14.70 10.50
C GLN A 62 -20.27 -13.68 10.01
N ALA A 63 -20.08 -12.38 10.26
CA ALA A 63 -21.07 -11.35 9.88
C ALA A 63 -20.72 -10.61 8.57
N ILE A 64 -19.44 -10.45 8.27
CA ILE A 64 -18.92 -9.78 7.06
C ILE A 64 -18.89 -10.75 5.86
N ASN A 65 -18.61 -12.02 6.13
CA ASN A 65 -18.37 -13.06 5.13
C ASN A 65 -19.63 -13.48 4.36
N ALA A 66 -20.82 -13.20 4.90
CA ALA A 66 -22.07 -13.42 4.18
C ALA A 66 -22.29 -12.31 3.14
N SER A 67 -22.14 -11.03 3.50
CA SER A 67 -22.56 -9.94 2.60
C SER A 67 -21.62 -9.67 1.43
N LEU A 68 -20.32 -9.96 1.56
CA LEU A 68 -19.34 -9.75 0.47
C LEU A 68 -19.29 -10.93 -0.50
N ALA A 69 -19.62 -12.13 -0.02
CA ALA A 69 -19.80 -13.33 -0.82
C ALA A 69 -21.09 -13.31 -1.67
N ASP A 70 -22.06 -12.47 -1.31
CA ASP A 70 -23.33 -12.32 -2.01
C ASP A 70 -23.23 -11.56 -3.35
N GLY A 71 -22.07 -10.97 -3.71
CA GLY A 71 -21.78 -10.55 -5.10
C GLY A 71 -21.07 -9.21 -5.31
N VAL A 72 -20.90 -8.87 -6.59
CA VAL A 72 -20.23 -7.65 -7.09
C VAL A 72 -20.88 -6.36 -6.54
N GLU A 73 -22.20 -6.35 -6.34
CA GLU A 73 -22.93 -5.18 -5.85
C GLU A 73 -22.53 -4.78 -4.42
N SER A 74 -22.41 -5.74 -3.51
CA SER A 74 -21.98 -5.50 -2.13
C SER A 74 -20.54 -4.97 -2.07
N SER A 75 -19.66 -5.53 -2.92
CA SER A 75 -18.27 -5.07 -3.03
C SER A 75 -18.18 -3.62 -3.54
N LEU A 76 -19.00 -3.24 -4.52
CA LEU A 76 -19.08 -1.87 -5.02
C LEU A 76 -19.62 -0.89 -3.98
N ARG A 77 -20.63 -1.30 -3.20
CA ARG A 77 -21.17 -0.48 -2.09
C ARG A 77 -20.10 -0.22 -1.03
N TRP A 78 -19.34 -1.26 -0.66
CA TRP A 78 -18.23 -1.12 0.30
C TRP A 78 -17.11 -0.24 -0.23
N LEU A 79 -16.68 -0.41 -1.47
CA LEU A 79 -15.70 0.49 -2.08
C LEU A 79 -16.16 1.94 -2.11
N THR A 80 -17.46 2.18 -2.29
CA THR A 80 -18.04 3.53 -2.22
C THR A 80 -17.90 4.13 -0.84
N GLU A 81 -18.34 3.40 0.19
CA GLU A 81 -18.27 3.84 1.58
C GLU A 81 -16.83 4.01 2.07
N LEU A 82 -15.96 3.05 1.74
CA LEU A 82 -14.56 3.04 2.16
C LEU A 82 -13.72 4.06 1.40
N SER A 83 -13.93 4.23 0.09
CA SER A 83 -13.28 5.31 -0.65
C SER A 83 -13.62 6.65 0.01
N GLY A 84 -14.90 6.95 0.21
CA GLY A 84 -15.34 8.20 0.83
C GLY A 84 -14.80 8.42 2.25
N SER A 85 -14.67 7.38 3.06
CA SER A 85 -14.28 7.50 4.48
C SER A 85 -12.77 7.34 4.75
N LEU A 86 -12.05 6.59 3.93
CA LEU A 86 -10.68 6.15 4.22
C LEU A 86 -9.63 6.62 3.20
N ALA A 87 -9.95 6.77 1.91
CA ALA A 87 -8.93 7.17 0.93
C ALA A 87 -8.49 8.63 1.18
N LYS A 88 -7.21 8.87 1.49
CA LYS A 88 -6.67 10.23 1.67
C LYS A 88 -5.72 10.66 0.56
N SER A 89 -5.35 9.73 -0.31
CA SER A 89 -4.37 9.95 -1.38
C SER A 89 -5.00 9.98 -2.77
N ASN A 90 -4.46 10.81 -3.66
CA ASN A 90 -4.86 10.80 -5.07
C ASN A 90 -4.54 9.49 -5.74
N TYR A 91 -3.38 8.90 -5.44
CA TYR A 91 -2.95 7.66 -6.09
C TYR A 91 -3.97 6.53 -5.92
N ALA A 92 -4.46 6.29 -4.69
CA ALA A 92 -5.47 5.29 -4.44
C ALA A 92 -6.79 5.59 -5.18
N ILE A 93 -7.19 6.86 -5.21
CA ILE A 93 -8.42 7.30 -5.91
C ILE A 93 -8.30 7.10 -7.42
N VAL A 94 -7.15 7.46 -8.02
CA VAL A 94 -6.87 7.26 -9.45
C VAL A 94 -6.89 5.78 -9.80
N GLN A 95 -6.20 4.94 -9.03
CA GLN A 95 -6.17 3.48 -9.28
C GLN A 95 -7.57 2.87 -9.21
N VAL A 96 -8.38 3.24 -8.21
CA VAL A 96 -9.77 2.81 -8.11
C VAL A 96 -10.60 3.30 -9.29
N ASN A 97 -10.42 4.57 -9.71
CA ASN A 97 -11.14 5.16 -10.82
C ASN A 97 -10.82 4.45 -12.15
N ASP A 98 -9.54 4.28 -12.47
CA ASP A 98 -9.06 3.59 -13.66
C ASP A 98 -9.60 2.15 -13.70
N ARG A 99 -9.55 1.46 -12.56
CA ARG A 99 -10.10 0.12 -12.44
C ARG A 99 -11.60 0.10 -12.73
N MET A 100 -12.36 1.05 -12.19
CA MET A 100 -13.80 1.16 -12.46
C MET A 100 -14.11 1.48 -13.92
N ASN A 101 -13.33 2.35 -14.56
CA ASN A 101 -13.48 2.64 -15.99
C ASN A 101 -13.22 1.40 -16.84
N GLN A 102 -12.26 0.55 -16.48
CA GLN A 102 -12.06 -0.75 -17.12
C GLN A 102 -13.26 -1.69 -16.90
N LEU A 103 -13.79 -1.76 -15.68
CA LEU A 103 -14.99 -2.54 -15.37
C LEU A 103 -16.20 -2.07 -16.20
N MET A 104 -16.32 -0.75 -16.42
CA MET A 104 -17.29 -0.14 -17.33
C MET A 104 -17.01 -0.47 -18.79
N HIS A 105 -15.79 -0.41 -19.28
CA HIS A 105 -15.53 -0.62 -20.70
C HIS A 105 -15.71 -2.09 -21.12
N ASN A 106 -15.40 -3.02 -20.22
CA ASN A 106 -15.70 -4.44 -20.39
C ASN A 106 -17.22 -4.73 -20.42
N THR A 107 -18.08 -3.71 -20.28
CA THR A 107 -19.54 -3.82 -20.44
C THR A 107 -20.04 -3.95 -21.88
N ALA A 108 -19.17 -3.96 -22.90
CA ALA A 108 -19.58 -4.37 -24.24
C ALA A 108 -19.99 -5.87 -24.32
N GLN A 109 -19.69 -6.68 -23.29
CA GLN A 109 -20.16 -8.07 -23.14
C GLN A 109 -21.27 -8.22 -22.08
N VAL A 110 -21.86 -7.13 -21.61
CA VAL A 110 -22.79 -7.07 -20.47
C VAL A 110 -24.25 -7.14 -20.91
N ALA A 111 -24.67 -8.35 -21.27
CA ALA A 111 -26.09 -8.72 -21.30
C ALA A 111 -26.61 -9.19 -19.92
N HIS A 112 -25.71 -9.37 -18.93
CA HIS A 112 -26.02 -10.04 -17.65
C HIS A 112 -25.90 -9.19 -16.38
N TYR A 113 -25.63 -7.88 -16.47
CA TYR A 113 -25.72 -7.03 -15.26
C TYR A 113 -27.16 -6.62 -14.97
N ALA A 114 -27.61 -6.86 -13.75
CA ALA A 114 -28.84 -6.27 -13.21
C ALA A 114 -28.77 -4.73 -13.35
N VAL A 115 -29.91 -4.11 -13.61
CA VAL A 115 -30.04 -2.66 -13.82
C VAL A 115 -29.48 -1.87 -12.61
N ASP A 116 -29.68 -2.40 -11.41
CA ASP A 116 -29.30 -1.78 -10.14
C ASP A 116 -27.78 -1.68 -9.98
N THR A 117 -27.03 -2.72 -10.38
CA THR A 117 -25.56 -2.71 -10.32
C THR A 117 -24.95 -1.68 -11.28
N ARG A 118 -25.57 -1.47 -12.45
CA ARG A 118 -25.12 -0.44 -13.41
C ARG A 118 -25.35 0.97 -12.88
N GLN A 119 -26.46 1.21 -12.19
CA GLN A 119 -26.73 2.50 -11.55
C GLN A 119 -25.77 2.80 -10.40
N LEU A 120 -25.51 1.81 -9.53
CA LEU A 120 -24.51 1.94 -8.46
C LEU A 120 -23.13 2.29 -9.00
N LEU A 121 -22.71 1.60 -10.06
CA LEU A 121 -21.39 1.84 -10.65
C LEU A 121 -21.30 3.22 -11.32
N ALA A 122 -22.35 3.66 -12.02
CA ALA A 122 -22.41 5.00 -12.58
C ALA A 122 -22.37 6.10 -11.51
N GLN A 123 -23.12 5.93 -10.41
CA GLN A 123 -23.10 6.87 -9.28
C GLN A 123 -21.73 6.94 -8.60
N PHE A 124 -21.10 5.78 -8.39
CA PHE A 124 -19.76 5.73 -7.80
C PHE A 124 -18.70 6.38 -8.68
N THR A 125 -18.72 6.13 -9.99
CA THR A 125 -17.81 6.78 -10.94
C THR A 125 -17.97 8.30 -10.90
N VAL A 126 -19.21 8.81 -10.86
CA VAL A 126 -19.46 10.26 -10.75
C VAL A 126 -18.90 10.84 -9.45
N GLN A 127 -19.13 10.18 -8.31
CA GLN A 127 -18.61 10.62 -7.01
C GLN A 127 -17.08 10.59 -6.95
N THR A 128 -16.47 9.53 -7.47
CA THR A 128 -15.00 9.36 -7.48
C THR A 128 -14.35 10.35 -8.44
N ASN A 129 -14.96 10.64 -9.59
CA ASN A 129 -14.51 11.68 -10.53
C ASN A 129 -14.61 13.08 -9.94
N ALA A 130 -15.73 13.41 -9.28
CA ALA A 130 -15.89 14.70 -8.61
C ALA A 130 -14.81 14.90 -7.55
N ARG A 131 -14.59 13.87 -6.72
CA ARG A 131 -13.55 13.90 -5.69
C ARG A 131 -12.14 13.95 -6.26
N PHE A 132 -11.86 13.19 -7.31
CA PHE A 132 -10.60 13.30 -8.04
C PHE A 132 -10.40 14.73 -8.54
N SER A 133 -11.43 15.35 -9.12
CA SER A 133 -11.37 16.75 -9.57
C SER A 133 -11.14 17.72 -8.41
N GLU A 134 -11.77 17.51 -7.25
CA GLU A 134 -11.59 18.36 -6.06
C GLU A 134 -10.16 18.28 -5.52
N ILE A 135 -9.62 17.08 -5.35
CA ILE A 135 -8.25 16.91 -4.84
C ILE A 135 -7.22 17.32 -5.91
N SER A 136 -7.47 17.04 -7.19
CA SER A 136 -6.60 17.49 -8.29
C SER A 136 -6.61 19.01 -8.45
N GLN A 137 -7.75 19.69 -8.22
CA GLN A 137 -7.83 21.16 -8.26
C GLN A 137 -7.15 21.83 -7.07
N ALA A 138 -7.08 21.16 -5.91
CA ALA A 138 -6.28 21.63 -4.78
C ALA A 138 -4.78 21.63 -5.12
N ILE A 139 -4.34 20.75 -6.02
CA ILE A 139 -2.95 20.59 -6.41
C ILE A 139 -2.58 21.55 -7.56
N GLN A 140 -2.28 22.80 -7.21
CA GLN A 140 -1.43 23.61 -8.09
C GLN A 140 0.01 23.09 -8.00
N ASN A 141 0.79 23.05 -9.09
CA ASN A 141 2.13 22.42 -9.09
C ASN A 141 3.10 22.93 -7.99
N ILE A 142 2.98 24.20 -7.58
CA ILE A 142 3.76 24.77 -6.47
C ILE A 142 3.29 24.20 -5.12
N ASP A 143 1.98 23.99 -4.97
CA ASP A 143 1.34 23.41 -3.79
C ASP A 143 1.70 21.93 -3.62
N LEU A 144 1.78 21.16 -4.72
CA LEU A 144 2.17 19.74 -4.70
C LEU A 144 3.58 19.54 -4.13
N MET A 145 4.54 20.35 -4.60
CA MET A 145 5.93 20.25 -4.17
C MET A 145 6.06 20.54 -2.68
N GLN A 146 5.38 21.58 -2.20
CA GLN A 146 5.38 21.95 -0.79
C GLN A 146 4.74 20.86 0.07
N HIS A 147 3.57 20.35 -0.31
CA HIS A 147 2.90 19.29 0.44
C HIS A 147 3.67 17.97 0.41
N GLY A 148 4.29 17.61 -0.73
CA GLY A 148 5.15 16.44 -0.84
C GLY A 148 6.37 16.53 0.08
N ARG A 149 7.03 17.70 0.15
CA ARG A 149 8.14 17.95 1.10
C ARG A 149 7.69 17.89 2.56
N ILE A 150 6.55 18.51 2.89
CA ILE A 150 5.99 18.45 4.25
C ILE A 150 5.71 17.00 4.65
N GLN A 151 5.09 16.20 3.79
CA GLN A 151 4.84 14.79 4.08
C GLN A 151 6.15 14.03 4.26
N PHE A 152 7.12 14.24 3.36
CA PHE A 152 8.45 13.64 3.45
C PHE A 152 9.09 13.90 4.83
N ASP A 153 9.11 15.16 5.27
CA ASP A 153 9.64 15.52 6.59
C ASP A 153 8.86 14.88 7.75
N GLN A 154 7.52 14.85 7.67
CA GLN A 154 6.67 14.26 8.70
C GLN A 154 6.88 12.76 8.84
N VAL A 155 7.02 12.02 7.73
CA VAL A 155 7.25 10.56 7.75
C VAL A 155 8.61 10.26 8.38
N PHE A 156 9.66 11.00 8.00
CA PHE A 156 10.98 10.84 8.62
C PHE A 156 11.01 11.25 10.09
N ALA A 157 10.27 12.29 10.49
CA ALA A 157 10.14 12.66 11.90
C ALA A 157 9.47 11.55 12.72
N ARG A 158 8.47 10.86 12.15
CA ARG A 158 7.84 9.68 12.78
C ARG A 158 8.81 8.51 12.90
N TRP A 159 9.65 8.29 11.88
CA TRP A 159 10.69 7.27 11.95
C TRP A 159 11.68 7.57 13.08
N GLN A 160 12.19 8.79 13.14
CA GLN A 160 13.09 9.24 14.20
C GLN A 160 12.47 9.17 15.61
N ALA A 161 11.16 9.42 15.72
CA ALA A 161 10.41 9.27 16.96
C ALA A 161 10.16 7.81 17.37
N GLY A 162 10.59 6.84 16.56
CA GLY A 162 10.49 5.41 16.85
C GLY A 162 9.15 4.77 16.50
N ARG A 163 8.31 5.40 15.66
CA ARG A 163 7.00 4.86 15.28
C ARG A 163 7.09 3.47 14.64
N TYR A 164 8.17 3.20 13.90
CA TYR A 164 8.39 1.94 13.19
C TYR A 164 9.22 0.93 13.98
N GLN A 165 9.58 1.20 15.25
CA GLN A 165 10.38 0.30 16.08
C GLN A 165 9.89 -1.16 16.16
N PRO A 166 8.57 -1.44 16.06
CA PRO A 166 8.10 -2.83 16.02
C PRO A 166 8.60 -3.67 14.84
N PHE A 167 9.10 -3.05 13.75
CA PHE A 167 9.62 -3.76 12.59
C PHE A 167 11.14 -3.96 12.65
N SER A 168 11.64 -4.91 11.84
CA SER A 168 13.07 -5.07 11.54
C SER A 168 13.65 -3.77 10.95
N LEU A 169 14.97 -3.62 10.94
CA LEU A 169 15.62 -2.42 10.39
C LEU A 169 15.20 -2.17 8.93
N SER A 170 15.27 -3.21 8.11
CA SER A 170 14.76 -3.19 6.74
C SER A 170 13.25 -2.89 6.67
N GLY A 171 12.46 -3.49 7.56
CA GLY A 171 11.01 -3.30 7.63
C GLY A 171 10.61 -1.86 7.96
N ARG A 172 11.39 -1.16 8.79
CA ARG A 172 11.21 0.28 9.08
C ARG A 172 11.39 1.12 7.84
N CYS A 173 12.49 0.89 7.12
CA CYS A 173 12.76 1.58 5.87
C CYS A 173 11.63 1.30 4.87
N TYR A 174 11.26 0.03 4.69
CA TYR A 174 10.19 -0.35 3.78
C TYR A 174 8.84 0.31 4.11
N ALA A 175 8.42 0.30 5.38
CA ALA A 175 7.20 0.96 5.83
C ALA A 175 7.17 2.46 5.50
N VAL A 176 8.31 3.15 5.70
CA VAL A 176 8.47 4.56 5.33
C VAL A 176 8.36 4.77 3.82
N LEU A 177 9.02 3.93 3.01
CA LEU A 177 8.96 4.03 1.56
C LEU A 177 7.54 3.86 1.04
N GLU A 178 6.78 2.92 1.58
CA GLU A 178 5.38 2.72 1.20
C GLU A 178 4.48 3.87 1.69
N GLU A 179 4.68 4.41 2.90
CA GLU A 179 3.95 5.62 3.33
C GLU A 179 4.17 6.81 2.38
N LEU A 180 5.38 6.96 1.86
CA LEU A 180 5.71 7.97 0.87
C LEU A 180 5.10 7.66 -0.50
N ARG A 181 5.19 6.40 -0.96
CA ARG A 181 4.66 5.94 -2.26
C ARG A 181 3.14 6.13 -2.38
N TRP A 182 2.42 5.82 -1.31
CA TRP A 182 0.96 5.98 -1.26
C TRP A 182 0.54 7.40 -0.97
N GLY A 183 1.42 8.30 -0.50
CA GLY A 183 1.06 9.67 -0.17
C GLY A 183 1.37 10.72 -1.25
N VAL A 184 1.27 11.98 -0.85
CA VAL A 184 1.48 13.17 -1.69
C VAL A 184 2.91 13.24 -2.25
N PHE A 185 3.91 12.70 -1.54
CA PHE A 185 5.27 12.58 -2.07
C PHE A 185 5.33 11.63 -3.27
N GLY A 186 4.63 10.49 -3.23
CA GLY A 186 4.50 9.61 -4.38
C GLY A 186 3.79 10.29 -5.55
N ASP A 187 2.75 11.08 -5.27
CA ASP A 187 2.08 11.90 -6.29
C ASP A 187 3.03 12.93 -6.90
N LEU A 188 3.84 13.60 -6.08
CA LEU A 188 4.89 14.51 -6.54
C LEU A 188 5.87 13.80 -7.48
N LEU A 189 6.34 12.59 -7.12
CA LEU A 189 7.24 11.82 -7.98
C LEU A 189 6.62 11.47 -9.34
N ARG A 190 5.35 11.04 -9.37
CA ARG A 190 4.62 10.71 -10.61
C ARG A 190 4.41 11.91 -11.53
N ASN A 191 4.39 13.13 -10.97
CA ASN A 191 4.23 14.38 -11.71
C ASN A 191 5.55 15.12 -11.96
N SER A 192 6.69 14.55 -11.54
CA SER A 192 8.00 15.16 -11.68
C SER A 192 8.63 14.86 -13.05
N ASP A 193 9.44 15.79 -13.57
CA ASP A 193 10.33 15.47 -14.69
C ASP A 193 11.48 14.55 -14.24
N THR A 194 12.20 13.96 -15.19
CA THR A 194 13.29 13.00 -14.90
C THR A 194 14.37 13.57 -13.97
N ARG A 195 14.69 14.86 -14.06
CA ARG A 195 15.71 15.49 -13.21
C ARG A 195 15.20 15.68 -11.79
N GLN A 196 13.98 16.17 -11.64
CA GLN A 196 13.31 16.34 -10.37
C GLN A 196 13.12 14.99 -9.67
N TYR A 197 12.61 13.99 -10.39
CA TYR A 197 12.45 12.62 -9.91
C TYR A 197 13.76 12.05 -9.35
N THR A 198 14.84 12.16 -10.11
CA THR A 198 16.18 11.70 -9.68
C THR A 198 16.67 12.47 -8.46
N GLY A 199 16.44 13.79 -8.40
CA GLY A 199 16.79 14.62 -7.26
C GLY A 199 16.07 14.19 -5.97
N PHE A 200 14.75 13.98 -6.05
CA PHE A 200 13.95 13.52 -4.91
C PHE A 200 14.32 12.11 -4.46
N LEU A 201 14.59 11.18 -5.38
CA LEU A 201 15.04 9.83 -5.00
C LEU A 201 16.42 9.82 -4.36
N ASN A 202 17.34 10.69 -4.79
CA ASN A 202 18.63 10.84 -4.14
C ASN A 202 18.47 11.41 -2.71
N GLU A 203 17.64 12.45 -2.53
CA GLU A 203 17.32 12.99 -1.19
C GLU A 203 16.70 11.93 -0.27
N LEU A 204 15.77 11.13 -0.80
CA LEU A 204 15.18 9.99 -0.10
C LEU A 204 16.24 8.95 0.28
N ARG A 205 17.11 8.57 -0.66
CA ARG A 205 18.18 7.59 -0.44
C ARG A 205 19.14 8.06 0.65
N ASP A 206 19.61 9.30 0.59
CA ASP A 206 20.57 9.83 1.56
C ASP A 206 19.96 9.85 2.97
N ARG A 207 18.72 10.31 3.10
CA ARG A 207 18.05 10.41 4.39
C ARG A 207 17.71 9.04 4.98
N ALA A 208 17.18 8.12 4.16
CA ALA A 208 16.86 6.76 4.60
C ALA A 208 18.13 5.97 4.96
N SER A 209 19.22 6.12 4.20
CA SER A 209 20.49 5.45 4.48
C SER A 209 21.12 5.94 5.79
N CYS A 210 21.09 7.26 6.03
CA CYS A 210 21.52 7.84 7.30
C CYS A 210 20.68 7.29 8.48
N GLN A 211 19.35 7.30 8.35
CA GLN A 211 18.48 6.81 9.43
C GLN A 211 18.66 5.31 9.68
N MET A 212 18.84 4.51 8.63
CA MET A 212 19.14 3.08 8.74
C MET A 212 20.44 2.79 9.48
N ALA A 213 21.51 3.53 9.16
CA ALA A 213 22.79 3.40 9.86
C ALA A 213 22.67 3.81 11.34
N LEU A 214 21.91 4.87 11.63
CA LEU A 214 21.62 5.32 12.99
C LEU A 214 20.84 4.28 13.80
N ASP A 215 19.74 3.76 13.26
CA ASP A 215 18.92 2.73 13.92
C ASP A 215 19.72 1.43 14.14
N ALA A 216 20.62 1.09 13.21
CA ALA A 216 21.52 -0.06 13.33
C ALA A 216 22.71 0.17 14.28
N GLN A 217 22.92 1.42 14.74
CA GLN A 217 24.06 1.84 15.56
C GLN A 217 25.42 1.54 14.90
N VAL A 218 25.51 1.73 13.58
CA VAL A 218 26.73 1.52 12.79
C VAL A 218 27.13 2.77 12.01
N THR A 219 28.38 2.83 11.54
CA THR A 219 28.77 3.91 10.63
C THR A 219 28.19 3.67 9.23
N PRO A 220 27.95 4.71 8.41
CA PRO A 220 27.32 4.56 7.10
C PRO A 220 28.01 3.56 6.14
N LEU A 221 29.34 3.37 6.28
CA LEU A 221 30.14 2.46 5.47
C LEU A 221 30.29 1.06 6.10
N SER A 222 29.80 0.86 7.32
CA SER A 222 29.87 -0.43 8.01
C SER A 222 29.02 -1.47 7.27
N ARG A 223 29.62 -2.63 7.01
CA ARG A 223 28.93 -3.76 6.39
C ARG A 223 28.37 -4.67 7.45
N VAL A 224 27.08 -4.96 7.36
CA VAL A 224 26.30 -5.70 8.33
C VAL A 224 25.60 -6.88 7.64
N SER A 225 25.45 -7.98 8.36
CA SER A 225 24.77 -9.19 7.88
C SER A 225 23.28 -8.93 7.63
N HIS A 226 22.72 -9.56 6.59
CA HIS A 226 21.27 -9.61 6.35
C HIS A 226 20.48 -10.06 7.58
N GLN A 227 21.04 -10.94 8.44
CA GLN A 227 20.37 -11.37 9.67
C GLN A 227 20.04 -10.20 10.60
N GLN A 228 20.95 -9.23 10.70
CA GLN A 228 20.72 -8.04 11.51
C GLN A 228 19.73 -7.08 10.84
N TRP A 229 19.79 -6.93 9.51
CA TRP A 229 18.84 -6.11 8.77
C TRP A 229 17.40 -6.64 8.81
N LEU A 230 17.26 -7.96 8.79
CA LEU A 230 15.97 -8.67 8.75
C LEU A 230 15.48 -9.11 10.13
N ALA A 231 16.28 -8.98 11.19
CA ALA A 231 15.89 -9.41 12.54
C ALA A 231 14.56 -8.76 12.95
N VAL A 232 13.53 -9.59 13.10
CA VAL A 232 12.18 -9.15 13.45
C VAL A 232 12.08 -9.10 14.98
N PRO A 233 11.68 -7.95 15.56
CA PRO A 233 11.35 -7.88 16.98
C PRO A 233 10.11 -8.74 17.28
N ASP A 234 10.05 -9.43 18.43
CA ASP A 234 8.88 -10.21 18.88
C ASP A 234 7.64 -9.31 19.01
N THR A 235 6.91 -9.12 17.91
CA THR A 235 5.76 -8.22 17.83
C THR A 235 4.67 -8.77 16.92
N HIS A 236 3.43 -8.32 17.12
CA HIS A 236 2.26 -8.76 16.35
C HIS A 236 2.05 -7.99 15.03
N PHE A 237 3.03 -7.19 14.58
CA PHE A 237 2.87 -6.33 13.40
C PHE A 237 3.36 -6.97 12.09
N SER A 238 3.92 -8.18 12.14
CA SER A 238 4.44 -8.91 10.98
C SER A 238 3.41 -9.07 9.87
N ASP A 239 2.16 -9.36 10.23
CA ASP A 239 1.10 -9.68 9.27
C ASP A 239 0.72 -8.45 8.42
N GLY A 240 0.73 -7.26 9.02
CA GLY A 240 0.47 -6.02 8.30
C GLY A 240 1.61 -5.64 7.35
N LEU A 241 2.85 -5.88 7.75
CA LEU A 241 4.02 -5.66 6.89
C LEU A 241 4.05 -6.66 5.73
N ALA A 242 3.72 -7.93 6.00
CA ALA A 242 3.61 -8.98 4.98
C ALA A 242 2.49 -8.66 3.98
N TYR A 243 1.34 -8.18 4.47
CA TYR A 243 0.26 -7.70 3.60
C TYR A 243 0.70 -6.49 2.77
N GLN A 244 1.42 -5.53 3.34
CA GLN A 244 1.91 -4.38 2.60
C GLN A 244 2.83 -4.77 1.43
N GLY A 245 3.66 -5.80 1.63
CA GLY A 245 4.61 -6.32 0.64
C GLY A 245 4.13 -7.52 -0.19
N ASP A 246 2.83 -7.85 -0.19
CA ASP A 246 2.30 -9.05 -0.87
C ASP A 246 2.40 -9.00 -2.42
N TRP A 247 2.66 -7.83 -2.98
CA TRP A 247 2.95 -7.62 -4.39
C TRP A 247 4.38 -8.05 -4.79
N SER A 248 5.28 -8.22 -3.82
CA SER A 248 6.69 -8.55 -4.06
C SER A 248 6.88 -10.03 -4.41
N THR A 249 7.96 -10.33 -5.13
CA THR A 249 8.34 -11.70 -5.52
C THR A 249 9.83 -11.88 -5.34
N ALA A 250 10.28 -13.07 -4.97
CA ALA A 250 11.70 -13.34 -4.68
C ALA A 250 12.64 -13.06 -5.87
N ASP A 251 12.15 -13.23 -7.10
CA ASP A 251 12.98 -13.06 -8.31
C ASP A 251 13.12 -11.61 -8.76
N TYR A 252 12.07 -10.81 -8.61
CA TYR A 252 12.03 -9.42 -9.11
C TYR A 252 12.21 -8.38 -8.02
N HIS A 253 11.80 -8.71 -6.80
CA HIS A 253 11.82 -7.84 -5.62
C HIS A 253 12.47 -8.55 -4.43
N PRO A 254 13.68 -9.10 -4.59
CA PRO A 254 14.32 -9.95 -3.58
C PRO A 254 14.47 -9.25 -2.22
N VAL A 255 14.68 -7.93 -2.19
CA VAL A 255 14.92 -7.20 -0.94
C VAL A 255 13.60 -6.90 -0.21
N VAL A 256 12.58 -6.39 -0.90
CA VAL A 256 11.24 -6.18 -0.34
C VAL A 256 10.64 -7.51 0.10
N PHE A 257 10.80 -8.56 -0.71
CA PHE A 257 10.31 -9.89 -0.39
C PHE A 257 10.97 -10.44 0.88
N ALA A 258 12.30 -10.38 0.99
CA ALA A 258 13.00 -10.81 2.20
C ALA A 258 12.65 -9.95 3.44
N THR A 259 12.34 -8.67 3.23
CA THR A 259 11.99 -7.72 4.30
C THR A 259 10.60 -7.96 4.87
N THR A 260 9.65 -8.37 4.02
CA THR A 260 8.22 -8.39 4.36
C THR A 260 7.67 -9.80 4.55
N GLN A 261 8.21 -10.79 3.84
CA GLN A 261 7.71 -12.16 3.84
C GLN A 261 8.53 -13.03 4.79
N THR A 262 7.86 -13.84 5.60
CA THR A 262 8.53 -14.81 6.48
C THR A 262 8.89 -16.06 5.67
N GLN A 263 10.17 -16.28 5.37
CA GLN A 263 10.65 -17.47 4.67
C GLN A 263 11.92 -18.05 5.29
N GLU A 264 12.10 -19.37 5.15
CA GLU A 264 13.30 -20.09 5.62
C GLU A 264 14.52 -19.84 4.73
N ALA A 265 14.32 -19.55 3.43
CA ALA A 265 15.39 -19.35 2.46
C ALA A 265 15.45 -17.89 1.99
N ILE A 266 16.67 -17.36 1.89
CA ILE A 266 16.92 -15.98 1.46
C ILE A 266 16.95 -15.92 -0.07
N PRO A 267 16.22 -14.98 -0.70
CA PRO A 267 16.27 -14.77 -2.15
C PRO A 267 17.68 -14.51 -2.65
N SER A 268 18.01 -15.01 -3.84
CA SER A 268 19.37 -14.89 -4.43
C SER A 268 19.82 -13.44 -4.66
N GLY A 269 18.87 -12.53 -4.92
CA GLY A 269 19.16 -11.11 -5.10
C GLY A 269 19.32 -10.31 -3.81
N MET A 270 19.05 -10.90 -2.64
CA MET A 270 19.19 -10.24 -1.34
C MET A 270 20.68 -10.15 -0.94
N PRO A 271 21.23 -8.95 -0.66
CA PRO A 271 22.61 -8.82 -0.21
C PRO A 271 22.84 -9.49 1.14
N LEU A 272 23.73 -10.50 1.20
CA LEU A 272 24.03 -11.21 2.45
C LEU A 272 24.78 -10.36 3.48
N ILE A 273 25.66 -9.48 3.00
CA ILE A 273 26.43 -8.52 3.81
C ILE A 273 26.48 -7.20 3.04
N CYS A 274 25.91 -6.15 3.60
CA CYS A 274 25.86 -4.84 2.95
C CYS A 274 25.85 -3.70 3.98
N HIS A 275 26.21 -2.51 3.51
CA HIS A 275 26.05 -1.28 4.28
C HIS A 275 24.66 -0.69 4.03
N ALA A 276 24.23 0.25 4.89
CA ALA A 276 22.88 0.80 4.88
C ALA A 276 22.47 1.35 3.50
N GLU A 277 23.35 2.10 2.84
CA GLU A 277 23.08 2.70 1.52
C GLU A 277 22.76 1.67 0.45
N ARG A 278 23.49 0.55 0.39
CA ARG A 278 23.24 -0.51 -0.59
C ARG A 278 21.87 -1.15 -0.39
N LEU A 279 21.47 -1.40 0.85
CA LEU A 279 20.18 -2.00 1.18
C LEU A 279 19.03 -1.03 0.90
N THR A 280 19.15 0.21 1.38
CA THR A 280 18.18 1.28 1.16
C THR A 280 18.01 1.57 -0.34
N GLY A 281 19.11 1.63 -1.09
CA GLY A 281 19.09 1.84 -2.53
C GLY A 281 18.28 0.75 -3.25
N ALA A 282 18.49 -0.52 -2.90
CA ALA A 282 17.73 -1.63 -3.47
C ALA A 282 16.24 -1.57 -3.10
N LEU A 283 15.90 -1.25 -1.84
CA LEU A 283 14.51 -1.05 -1.43
C LEU A 283 13.82 0.09 -2.21
N ILE A 284 14.49 1.22 -2.38
CA ILE A 284 13.97 2.36 -3.16
C ILE A 284 13.77 1.97 -4.62
N GLU A 285 14.73 1.28 -5.22
CA GLU A 285 14.63 0.79 -6.60
C GLU A 285 13.46 -0.18 -6.78
N GLU A 286 13.26 -1.12 -5.86
CA GLU A 286 12.14 -2.06 -5.94
C GLU A 286 10.77 -1.39 -5.70
N VAL A 287 10.68 -0.42 -4.78
CA VAL A 287 9.41 0.26 -4.45
C VAL A 287 9.02 1.35 -5.46
N PHE A 288 9.99 2.13 -5.95
CA PHE A 288 9.75 3.27 -6.84
C PHE A 288 10.16 3.01 -8.30
N GLY A 289 10.86 1.92 -8.61
CA GLY A 289 11.35 1.65 -9.97
C GLY A 289 10.26 1.55 -11.05
N GLY A 290 9.02 1.22 -10.66
CA GLY A 290 7.86 1.17 -11.56
C GLY A 290 7.04 2.48 -11.64
N ILE A 291 7.51 3.58 -11.05
CA ILE A 291 6.76 4.85 -10.94
C ILE A 291 7.09 5.82 -12.10
N ALA A 292 8.02 5.46 -12.99
CA ALA A 292 8.40 6.23 -14.18
C ALA A 292 7.52 5.97 -15.40
#